data_AF-A0A496WRW6-F1
#
_entry.id   AF-A0A496WRW6-F1
#
_cell.length_a   1.000
_cell.length_b   1.000
_cell.length_c   1.000
_cell.angle_alpha   90.00
_cell.angle_beta   90.00
_cell.angle_gamma   90.00
#
_symmetry.space_group_name_H-M   'P 1'
#
loop_
_entity.id
_entity.type
_entity.pdbx_description
1 polymer ?
#
loop_
_entity_poly.entity_id
_entity_poly.type
_entity_poly.pdbx_seq_one_letter_code
_entity_poly.pdbx_strand_id
1 'polypeptide(L)'
;QLNDRLSYDQLYREALSDPKLVRTREELEAAMSNAREARKVVFELFQDLDHFSLDDYKPLADIDESKSRLTEFFHSSVEANGGSYRLVDDNRFELIPDSNADPMMCTLDRDLAQDDDSIVLLGIDHRITSRLFEQWRAVAPSTLGVAATIGLDQPVVLSVWLVHSFGSGTDTGTHLVPIAVDHEGKRVPSIEKQYRDCFSAPEGRPLFEEAERANLLHEHIEPTLQREIGHRGIANPETGYSTELLAWVEVG
;
A
#
# COMPACT_ATOMS: atom_id res chain seq x y z
N GLN A 1 0.06 50.02 -1.48
CA GLN A 1 -0.35 51.07 -0.52
C GLN A 1 -1.85 51.27 -0.65
N LEU A 2 -2.55 51.39 0.48
CA LEU A 2 -3.99 51.41 0.66
C LEU A 2 -4.72 52.51 -0.15
N ASN A 3 -5.78 52.14 -0.87
CA ASN A 3 -7.09 52.83 -0.81
C ASN A 3 -8.09 52.18 -1.79
N ASP A 4 -8.80 51.14 -1.35
CA ASP A 4 -10.11 50.78 -1.92
C ASP A 4 -11.17 51.01 -0.84
N ARG A 5 -11.38 52.29 -0.52
CA ARG A 5 -12.67 52.71 0.02
C ARG A 5 -13.54 52.99 -1.18
N LEU A 6 -14.29 51.98 -1.61
CA LEU A 6 -15.46 52.19 -2.47
C LEU A 6 -16.30 53.31 -1.84
N SER A 7 -16.34 54.46 -2.49
CA SER A 7 -17.10 55.61 -2.03
C SER A 7 -18.58 55.30 -2.22
N TYR A 8 -19.36 55.37 -1.14
CA TYR A 8 -20.82 55.20 -1.17
C TYR A 8 -21.50 56.10 -2.22
N ASP A 9 -20.91 57.27 -2.52
CA ASP A 9 -21.40 58.19 -3.56
C ASP A 9 -21.25 57.66 -4.99
N GLN A 10 -20.32 56.74 -5.22
CA GLN A 10 -20.06 56.14 -6.53
C GLN A 10 -21.04 54.99 -6.79
N LEU A 11 -21.23 54.12 -5.78
CA LEU A 11 -22.27 53.09 -5.76
C LEU A 11 -23.68 53.67 -5.89
N TYR A 12 -23.97 54.80 -5.22
CA TYR A 12 -25.27 55.47 -5.32
C TYR A 12 -25.51 56.06 -6.72
N ARG A 13 -24.47 56.61 -7.36
CA ARG A 13 -24.56 57.12 -8.74
C ARG A 13 -24.76 56.01 -9.76
N GLU A 14 -24.08 54.88 -9.59
CA GLU A 14 -24.22 53.71 -10.45
C GLU A 14 -25.62 53.09 -10.30
N ALA A 15 -26.14 52.98 -9.09
CA ALA A 15 -27.50 52.51 -8.81
C ALA A 15 -28.59 53.43 -9.38
N LEU A 16 -28.37 54.75 -9.41
CA LEU A 16 -29.28 55.71 -10.06
C LEU A 16 -29.26 55.63 -11.59
N SER A 17 -28.18 55.11 -12.18
CA SER A 17 -27.98 55.04 -13.64
C SER A 17 -28.50 53.76 -14.30
N ASP A 18 -28.84 52.72 -13.52
CA ASP A 18 -29.47 51.47 -14.02
C ASP A 18 -30.78 51.17 -13.28
N PRO A 19 -31.92 51.78 -13.67
CA PRO A 19 -33.21 51.56 -13.03
C PRO A 19 -33.81 50.17 -13.27
N LYS A 20 -33.22 49.35 -14.14
CA LYS A 20 -33.75 48.02 -14.52
C LYS A 20 -32.89 46.86 -13.99
N LEU A 21 -31.80 47.13 -13.28
CA LEU A 21 -30.90 46.12 -12.68
C LEU A 21 -30.43 45.05 -13.68
N VAL A 22 -30.34 45.40 -14.97
CA VAL A 22 -30.05 44.41 -16.02
C VAL A 22 -28.61 43.92 -15.91
N ARG A 23 -27.70 44.83 -15.58
CA ARG A 23 -26.27 44.54 -15.37
C ARG A 23 -26.01 43.75 -14.10
N THR A 24 -26.81 44.01 -13.05
CA THR A 24 -26.76 43.30 -11.76
C THR A 24 -27.25 41.86 -11.87
N ARG A 25 -28.18 41.57 -12.79
CA ARG A 25 -28.63 40.20 -13.06
C ARG A 25 -27.57 39.37 -13.77
N GLU A 26 -26.93 39.93 -14.79
CA GLU A 26 -25.84 39.26 -15.52
C GLU A 26 -24.63 39.00 -14.61
N GLU A 27 -24.28 39.95 -13.73
CA GLU A 27 -23.23 39.77 -12.73
C GLU A 27 -23.58 38.71 -11.67
N LEU A 28 -24.86 38.62 -11.25
CA LEU A 28 -25.34 37.57 -10.36
C LEU A 28 -25.30 36.18 -11.02
N GLU A 29 -25.67 36.11 -12.30
CA GLU A 29 -25.66 34.86 -13.06
C GLU A 29 -24.22 34.36 -13.28
N ALA A 30 -23.30 35.28 -13.60
CA ALA A 30 -21.87 34.99 -13.67
C ALA A 30 -21.30 34.54 -12.31
N ALA A 31 -21.65 35.21 -11.22
CA ALA A 31 -21.23 34.83 -9.87
C ALA A 31 -21.80 33.46 -9.45
N MET A 32 -23.06 33.17 -9.78
CA MET A 32 -23.68 31.86 -9.52
C MET A 32 -23.08 30.75 -10.39
N SER A 33 -22.71 31.05 -11.63
CA SER A 33 -22.01 30.12 -12.52
C SER A 33 -20.62 29.79 -11.96
N ASN A 34 -19.82 30.81 -11.62
CA ASN A 34 -18.52 30.61 -10.99
C ASN A 34 -18.62 29.86 -9.66
N ALA A 35 -19.65 30.13 -8.84
CA ALA A 35 -19.85 29.41 -7.58
C ALA A 35 -20.29 27.94 -7.80
N ARG A 36 -21.01 27.63 -8.88
CA ARG A 36 -21.33 26.24 -9.27
C ARG A 36 -20.11 25.51 -9.79
N GLU A 37 -19.30 26.18 -10.60
CA GLU A 37 -18.07 25.63 -11.17
C GLU A 37 -17.01 25.40 -10.09
N ALA A 38 -16.78 26.38 -9.21
CA ALA A 38 -15.92 26.22 -8.04
C ALA A 38 -16.38 25.08 -7.13
N ARG A 39 -17.68 24.91 -6.92
CA ARG A 39 -18.22 23.77 -6.15
C ARG A 39 -17.97 22.43 -6.84
N LYS A 40 -18.08 22.38 -8.17
CA LYS A 40 -17.80 21.18 -8.94
C LYS A 40 -16.32 20.82 -8.88
N VAL A 41 -15.44 21.79 -9.09
CA VAL A 41 -13.98 21.63 -8.97
C VAL A 41 -13.59 21.19 -7.55
N VAL A 42 -14.15 21.82 -6.51
CA VAL A 42 -13.92 21.42 -5.13
C VAL A 42 -14.42 19.99 -4.87
N PHE A 43 -15.57 19.60 -5.43
CA PHE A 43 -16.08 18.24 -5.32
C PHE A 43 -15.21 17.22 -6.06
N GLU A 44 -14.67 17.55 -7.23
CA GLU A 44 -13.68 16.74 -7.96
C GLU A 44 -12.39 16.59 -7.13
N LEU A 45 -11.88 17.68 -6.54
CA LEU A 45 -10.74 17.65 -5.62
C LEU A 45 -11.00 16.79 -4.37
N PHE A 46 -12.23 16.74 -3.86
CA PHE A 46 -12.60 15.86 -2.75
C PHE A 46 -12.72 14.39 -3.17
N GLN A 47 -13.16 14.09 -4.39
CA GLN A 47 -13.14 12.73 -4.94
C GLN A 47 -11.71 12.20 -5.15
N ASP A 48 -10.78 13.07 -5.56
CA ASP A 48 -9.35 12.73 -5.62
C ASP A 48 -8.79 12.37 -4.23
N LEU A 49 -9.35 12.96 -3.17
CA LEU A 49 -8.96 12.67 -1.78
C LEU A 49 -9.67 11.46 -1.16
N ASP A 50 -10.77 10.95 -1.73
CA ASP A 50 -11.42 9.70 -1.24
C ASP A 50 -10.50 8.48 -1.38
N HIS A 51 -9.48 8.56 -2.26
CA HIS A 51 -8.44 7.54 -2.45
C HIS A 51 -7.25 7.72 -1.50
N PHE A 52 -7.23 8.79 -0.70
CA PHE A 52 -6.12 9.16 0.17
C PHE A 52 -6.40 8.72 1.61
N SER A 53 -5.78 7.63 2.04
CA SER A 53 -5.81 7.18 3.43
C SER A 53 -4.51 7.53 4.15
N LEU A 54 -4.60 8.31 5.23
CA LEU A 54 -3.44 8.56 6.10
C LEU A 54 -2.94 7.27 6.77
N ASP A 55 -3.80 6.25 6.89
CA ASP A 55 -3.40 4.96 7.45
C ASP A 55 -2.36 4.24 6.57
N ASP A 56 -2.34 4.51 5.26
CA ASP A 56 -1.37 3.90 4.33
C ASP A 56 0.06 4.43 4.56
N TYR A 57 0.19 5.62 5.16
CA TYR A 57 1.49 6.28 5.42
C TYR A 57 1.98 6.11 6.85
N LYS A 58 1.11 5.73 7.79
CA LYS A 58 1.51 5.49 9.20
C LYS A 58 2.69 4.52 9.34
N PRO A 59 2.77 3.40 8.57
CA PRO A 59 3.91 2.47 8.68
C PRO A 59 5.24 3.04 8.16
N LEU A 60 5.22 4.13 7.40
CA LEU A 60 6.42 4.78 6.84
C LEU A 60 7.01 5.85 7.78
N ALA A 61 6.26 6.24 8.82
CA ALA A 61 6.71 7.23 9.80
C ALA A 61 7.66 6.62 10.84
N ASP A 62 7.59 5.31 11.08
CA ASP A 62 8.45 4.60 12.04
C ASP A 62 9.65 3.96 11.33
N ILE A 63 10.79 4.65 11.41
CA ILE A 63 12.05 4.21 10.81
C ILE A 63 12.61 2.99 11.55
N ASP A 64 12.42 2.89 12.87
CA ASP A 64 12.96 1.81 13.67
C ASP A 64 12.18 0.51 13.46
N GLU A 65 10.85 0.60 13.32
CA GLU A 65 10.03 -0.53 12.87
C GLU A 65 10.47 -1.00 11.47
N SER A 66 10.71 -0.06 10.55
CA SER A 66 11.15 -0.38 9.19
C SER A 66 12.52 -1.08 9.15
N LYS A 67 13.48 -0.63 9.98
CA LYS A 67 14.78 -1.30 10.14
C LYS A 67 14.62 -2.70 10.73
N SER A 68 13.78 -2.84 11.76
CA SER A 68 13.54 -4.13 12.41
C SER A 68 12.96 -5.15 11.42
N ARG A 69 12.02 -4.74 10.56
CA ARG A 69 11.45 -5.57 9.50
C ARG A 69 12.49 -6.02 8.47
N LEU A 70 13.43 -5.15 8.10
CA LEU A 70 14.52 -5.53 7.18
C LEU A 70 15.45 -6.55 7.83
N THR A 71 15.78 -6.35 9.10
CA THR A 71 16.62 -7.28 9.87
C THR A 71 15.97 -8.65 9.98
N GLU A 72 14.69 -8.71 10.33
CA GLU A 72 13.92 -9.95 10.41
C GLU A 72 13.83 -10.65 9.05
N PHE A 73 13.62 -9.88 7.98
CA PHE A 73 13.64 -10.40 6.62
C PHE A 73 15.00 -11.02 6.27
N PHE A 74 16.12 -10.36 6.59
CA PHE A 74 17.45 -10.92 6.33
C PHE A 74 17.70 -12.19 7.12
N HIS A 75 17.36 -12.19 8.40
CA HIS A 75 17.48 -13.37 9.26
C HIS A 75 16.73 -14.57 8.67
N SER A 76 15.42 -14.43 8.46
CA SER A 76 14.57 -15.51 7.95
C SER A 76 14.97 -15.95 6.52
N SER A 77 15.31 -15.00 5.64
CA SER A 77 15.67 -15.31 4.26
C SER A 77 17.00 -16.06 4.15
N VAL A 78 17.99 -15.67 4.96
CA VAL A 78 19.31 -16.25 4.92
C VAL A 78 19.34 -17.63 5.59
N GLU A 79 18.63 -17.81 6.70
CA GLU A 79 18.50 -19.12 7.34
C GLU A 79 17.83 -20.14 6.41
N ALA A 80 16.77 -19.73 5.70
CA ALA A 80 16.11 -20.58 4.72
C ALA A 80 17.04 -21.03 3.57
N ASN A 81 18.08 -20.25 3.29
CA ASN A 81 19.09 -20.55 2.27
C ASN A 81 20.26 -21.39 2.78
N GLY A 82 20.21 -21.85 4.03
CA GLY A 82 21.34 -22.53 4.68
C GLY A 82 22.53 -21.61 4.96
N GLY A 83 22.33 -20.29 4.86
CA GLY A 83 23.28 -19.30 5.34
C GLY A 83 23.17 -19.11 6.85
N SER A 84 23.71 -17.99 7.35
CA SER A 84 23.49 -17.61 8.74
C SER A 84 23.44 -16.10 8.94
N TYR A 85 22.70 -15.70 9.98
CA TYR A 85 22.62 -14.34 10.46
C TYR A 85 23.00 -14.35 11.94
N ARG A 86 23.88 -13.43 12.37
CA ARG A 86 24.24 -13.29 13.78
C ARG A 86 24.33 -11.82 14.17
N LEU A 87 23.48 -11.40 15.11
CA LEU A 87 23.58 -10.07 15.71
C LEU A 87 24.89 -9.97 16.52
N VAL A 88 25.64 -8.88 16.31
CA VAL A 88 26.88 -8.59 17.04
C VAL A 88 26.62 -7.56 18.13
N ASP A 89 25.88 -6.50 17.76
CA ASP A 89 25.38 -5.46 18.64
C ASP A 89 24.12 -4.82 18.02
N ASP A 90 23.57 -3.77 18.65
CA ASP A 90 22.32 -3.13 18.24
C ASP A 90 22.33 -2.61 16.79
N ASN A 91 23.51 -2.26 16.25
CA ASN A 91 23.64 -1.67 14.92
C ASN A 91 24.45 -2.52 13.94
N ARG A 92 25.05 -3.63 14.39
CA ARG A 92 25.93 -4.48 13.56
C ARG A 92 25.52 -5.93 13.62
N PHE A 93 25.56 -6.59 12.47
CA PHE A 93 25.29 -8.01 12.35
C PHE A 93 26.21 -8.65 11.31
N GLU A 94 26.56 -9.91 11.55
CA GLU A 94 27.25 -10.74 10.58
C GLU A 94 26.22 -11.45 9.71
N LEU A 95 26.42 -11.39 8.39
CA LEU A 95 25.59 -12.07 7.40
C LEU A 95 26.44 -13.04 6.58
N ILE A 96 25.97 -14.26 6.43
CA ILE A 96 26.48 -15.26 5.48
C ILE A 96 25.32 -15.59 4.54
N PRO A 97 25.23 -14.97 3.35
CA PRO A 97 24.01 -15.02 2.51
C PRO A 97 23.61 -16.40 2.00
N ASP A 98 24.56 -17.31 1.88
CA ASP A 98 24.37 -18.73 1.54
C ASP A 98 25.56 -19.53 2.08
N SER A 99 25.43 -20.86 2.13
CA SER A 99 26.41 -21.76 2.77
C SER A 99 27.84 -21.70 2.21
N ASN A 100 28.02 -21.09 1.04
CA ASN A 100 29.32 -21.01 0.33
C ASN A 100 29.89 -19.58 0.28
N ALA A 101 29.19 -18.60 0.86
CA ALA A 101 29.62 -17.21 0.88
C ALA A 101 30.52 -16.91 2.09
N ASP A 102 31.45 -15.97 1.91
CA ASP A 102 32.25 -15.46 3.03
C ASP A 102 31.38 -14.61 3.97
N PRO A 103 31.64 -14.65 5.30
CA PRO A 103 30.95 -13.79 6.25
C PRO A 103 31.25 -12.32 5.98
N MET A 104 30.21 -11.49 6.05
CA MET A 104 30.33 -10.03 5.95
C MET A 104 29.77 -9.36 7.20
N MET A 105 30.47 -8.34 7.69
CA MET A 105 29.95 -7.45 8.71
C MET A 105 29.03 -6.42 8.04
N CYS A 106 27.81 -6.29 8.54
CA CYS A 106 26.79 -5.44 7.96
C CYS A 106 26.18 -4.49 8.99
N THR A 107 25.62 -3.40 8.49
CA THR A 107 24.84 -2.44 9.28
C THR A 107 23.70 -1.86 8.44
N LEU A 108 22.65 -1.38 9.10
CA LEU A 108 21.62 -0.50 8.49
C LEU A 108 21.89 0.98 8.79
N ASP A 109 22.96 1.29 9.52
CA ASP A 109 23.36 2.63 9.92
C ASP A 109 24.38 3.20 8.94
N ARG A 110 24.00 4.30 8.28
CA ARG A 110 24.84 4.96 7.28
C ARG A 110 26.11 5.55 7.86
N ASP A 111 26.06 6.08 9.08
CA ASP A 111 27.19 6.76 9.69
C ASP A 111 28.28 5.73 10.05
N LEU A 112 27.87 4.58 10.60
CA LEU A 112 28.79 3.48 10.89
C LEU A 112 29.48 2.91 9.65
N ALA A 113 28.75 2.76 8.54
CA ALA A 113 29.32 2.29 7.28
C ALA A 113 30.23 3.32 6.60
N GLN A 114 30.06 4.61 6.91
CA GLN A 114 30.94 5.66 6.40
C GLN A 114 32.23 5.78 7.22
N ASP A 115 32.18 5.46 8.51
CA ASP A 115 33.33 5.51 9.40
C ASP A 115 34.25 4.28 9.30
N ASP A 116 33.73 3.13 8.82
CA ASP A 116 34.47 1.87 8.72
C ASP A 116 34.18 1.15 7.39
N ASP A 117 35.15 1.22 6.46
CA ASP A 117 35.08 0.57 5.13
C ASP A 117 34.95 -0.97 5.19
N SER A 118 35.21 -1.59 6.35
CA SER A 118 35.03 -3.04 6.52
C SER A 118 33.58 -3.45 6.77
N ILE A 119 32.69 -2.49 7.03
CA ILE A 119 31.27 -2.72 7.32
C ILE A 119 30.43 -2.38 6.10
N VAL A 120 29.62 -3.34 5.66
CA VAL A 120 28.74 -3.19 4.50
C VAL A 120 27.42 -2.55 4.93
N LEU A 121 27.09 -1.40 4.33
CA LEU A 121 25.75 -0.82 4.45
C LEU A 121 24.75 -1.67 3.67
N LEU A 122 23.86 -2.35 4.38
CA LEU A 122 22.73 -3.05 3.78
C LEU A 122 21.51 -2.14 3.75
N GLY A 123 20.87 -2.07 2.58
CA GLY A 123 19.63 -1.35 2.37
C GLY A 123 18.75 -2.07 1.35
N ILE A 124 17.57 -1.51 1.08
CA ILE A 124 16.61 -2.08 0.12
C ILE A 124 17.20 -2.23 -1.29
N ASP A 125 18.08 -1.32 -1.69
CA ASP A 125 18.72 -1.29 -3.01
C ASP A 125 20.03 -2.11 -3.07
N HIS A 126 20.43 -2.73 -1.96
CA HIS A 126 21.64 -3.54 -1.96
C HIS A 126 21.42 -4.84 -2.75
N ARG A 127 22.44 -5.28 -3.51
CA ARG A 127 22.33 -6.45 -4.39
C ARG A 127 21.90 -7.73 -3.67
N ILE A 128 22.35 -7.92 -2.43
CA ILE A 128 21.94 -9.06 -1.60
C ILE A 128 20.44 -9.00 -1.32
N THR A 129 19.93 -7.82 -0.96
CA THR A 129 18.51 -7.60 -0.72
C THR A 129 17.68 -7.90 -1.97
N SER A 130 18.08 -7.38 -3.13
CA SER A 130 17.42 -7.67 -4.41
C SER A 130 17.42 -9.18 -4.73
N ARG A 131 18.55 -9.87 -4.53
CA ARG A 131 18.67 -11.31 -4.74
C ARG A 131 17.72 -12.10 -3.84
N LEU A 132 17.67 -11.75 -2.54
CA LEU A 132 16.78 -12.41 -1.58
C LEU A 132 15.30 -12.16 -1.95
N PHE A 133 14.95 -10.94 -2.35
CA PHE A 133 13.59 -10.64 -2.82
C PHE A 133 13.21 -11.43 -4.07
N GLU A 134 14.06 -11.44 -5.09
CA GLU A 134 13.82 -12.18 -6.33
C GLU A 134 13.63 -13.68 -6.07
N GLN A 135 14.41 -14.24 -5.15
CA GLN A 135 14.27 -15.64 -4.77
C GLN A 135 12.91 -15.95 -4.15
N TRP A 136 12.46 -15.16 -3.17
CA TRP A 136 11.17 -15.40 -2.51
C TRP A 136 9.98 -15.14 -3.43
N ARG A 137 10.13 -14.25 -4.42
CA ARG A 137 9.15 -14.08 -5.50
C ARG A 137 9.12 -15.25 -6.47
N ALA A 138 10.23 -15.98 -6.63
CA ALA A 138 10.32 -17.14 -7.50
C ALA A 138 9.82 -18.45 -6.85
N VAL A 139 9.28 -18.39 -5.64
CA VAL A 139 8.71 -19.56 -4.95
C VAL A 139 7.56 -20.15 -5.76
N ALA A 140 7.53 -21.48 -5.87
CA ALA A 140 6.49 -22.17 -6.63
C ALA A 140 5.11 -21.92 -6.02
N PRO A 141 4.05 -21.71 -6.83
CA PRO A 141 2.70 -21.49 -6.32
C PRO A 141 2.20 -22.60 -5.37
N SER A 142 2.68 -23.84 -5.56
CA SER A 142 2.34 -24.99 -4.73
C SER A 142 2.84 -24.91 -3.28
N THR A 143 3.73 -23.97 -2.97
CA THR A 143 4.32 -23.80 -1.62
C THR A 143 3.96 -22.47 -0.96
N LEU A 144 3.06 -21.68 -1.55
CA LEU A 144 2.62 -20.38 -1.01
C LEU A 144 1.56 -20.50 0.10
N GLY A 145 0.93 -21.66 0.23
CA GLY A 145 -0.16 -21.88 1.18
C GLY A 145 0.35 -22.16 2.60
N VAL A 146 -0.17 -21.41 3.56
CA VAL A 146 0.06 -21.59 5.00
C VAL A 146 -1.26 -21.60 5.77
N ALA A 147 -1.26 -22.14 6.99
CA ALA A 147 -2.38 -22.08 7.91
C ALA A 147 -1.92 -21.46 9.23
N ALA A 148 -2.75 -20.61 9.81
CA ALA A 148 -2.47 -19.84 11.01
C ALA A 148 -3.64 -19.89 12.00
N THR A 149 -3.35 -19.77 13.30
CA THR A 149 -4.37 -19.75 14.36
C THR A 149 -4.45 -18.37 15.00
N ILE A 150 -5.58 -17.70 14.85
CA ILE A 150 -5.89 -16.36 15.40
C ILE A 150 -7.14 -16.41 16.31
N GLY A 151 -7.81 -17.56 16.39
CA GLY A 151 -8.95 -17.76 17.30
C GLY A 151 -10.22 -17.12 16.76
N LEU A 152 -10.54 -17.44 15.50
CA LEU A 152 -11.74 -16.95 14.84
C LEU A 152 -12.91 -17.91 15.05
N ASP A 153 -14.12 -17.37 15.14
CA ASP A 153 -15.34 -18.18 15.25
C ASP A 153 -15.64 -18.98 13.97
N GLN A 154 -15.14 -18.50 12.83
CA GLN A 154 -15.28 -19.14 11.53
C GLN A 154 -13.97 -19.09 10.75
N PRO A 155 -13.66 -20.14 9.96
CA PRO A 155 -12.51 -20.15 9.06
C PRO A 155 -12.58 -19.02 8.03
N VAL A 156 -11.45 -18.36 7.82
CA VAL A 156 -11.25 -17.30 6.85
C VAL A 156 -10.04 -17.63 5.98
N VAL A 157 -10.15 -17.39 4.69
CA VAL A 157 -9.00 -17.36 3.77
C VAL A 157 -8.57 -15.92 3.59
N LEU A 158 -7.30 -15.63 3.88
CA LEU A 158 -6.62 -14.39 3.51
C LEU A 158 -5.70 -14.67 2.32
N SER A 159 -5.87 -13.89 1.26
CA SER A 159 -4.96 -13.85 0.12
C SER A 159 -4.29 -12.48 0.02
N VAL A 160 -2.99 -12.43 -0.29
CA VAL A 160 -2.26 -11.17 -0.48
C VAL A 160 -1.74 -11.11 -1.90
N TRP A 161 -2.11 -10.06 -2.62
CA TRP A 161 -1.79 -9.90 -4.04
C TRP A 161 -0.86 -8.73 -4.27
N LEU A 162 0.14 -8.94 -5.11
CA LEU A 162 0.99 -7.90 -5.67
C LEU A 162 0.40 -7.45 -7.01
N VAL A 163 -0.08 -6.21 -7.05
CA VAL A 163 -0.68 -5.60 -8.24
C VAL A 163 0.30 -4.59 -8.81
N HIS A 164 0.72 -4.78 -10.05
CA HIS A 164 1.51 -3.80 -10.78
C HIS A 164 0.61 -3.12 -11.81
N SER A 165 0.51 -1.80 -11.72
CA SER A 165 -0.20 -0.99 -12.70
C SER A 165 0.76 -0.44 -13.75
N PHE A 166 0.34 -0.41 -15.01
CA PHE A 166 1.13 0.10 -16.14
C PHE A 166 0.44 1.33 -16.73
N GLY A 167 1.08 2.50 -16.70
CA GLY A 167 0.54 3.73 -17.27
C GLY A 167 1.61 4.82 -17.42
N SER A 168 1.19 6.07 -17.57
CA SER A 168 2.10 7.21 -17.66
C SER A 168 2.12 8.01 -16.35
N GLY A 169 3.31 8.25 -15.79
CA GLY A 169 3.47 9.07 -14.60
C GLY A 169 3.02 8.35 -13.33
N THR A 170 2.00 8.89 -12.64
CA THR A 170 1.47 8.36 -11.37
C THR A 170 0.69 7.05 -11.51
N ASP A 171 0.34 6.67 -12.74
CA ASP A 171 -0.42 5.44 -13.03
C ASP A 171 0.44 4.17 -12.99
N THR A 172 1.77 4.31 -12.92
CA THR A 172 2.68 3.18 -12.68
C THR A 172 2.95 3.05 -11.19
N GLY A 173 2.52 1.94 -10.62
CA GLY A 173 2.62 1.68 -9.19
C GLY A 173 2.71 0.19 -8.90
N THR A 174 3.18 -0.12 -7.70
CA THR A 174 3.17 -1.46 -7.14
C THR A 174 2.38 -1.42 -5.84
N HIS A 175 1.35 -2.25 -5.74
CA HIS A 175 0.40 -2.24 -4.63
C HIS A 175 0.27 -3.63 -4.03
N LEU A 176 0.13 -3.69 -2.71
CA LEU A 176 -0.28 -4.90 -2.00
C LEU A 176 -1.77 -4.82 -1.69
N VAL A 177 -2.53 -5.81 -2.13
CA VAL A 177 -3.98 -5.88 -1.94
C VAL A 177 -4.32 -7.16 -1.18
N PRO A 178 -4.56 -7.08 0.14
CA PRO A 178 -5.08 -8.19 0.91
C PRO A 178 -6.59 -8.35 0.66
N ILE A 179 -7.04 -9.57 0.39
CA ILE A 179 -8.44 -9.95 0.26
C ILE A 179 -8.71 -11.10 1.21
N ALA A 180 -9.65 -10.92 2.13
CA ALA A 180 -10.05 -11.94 3.08
C ALA A 180 -11.53 -12.31 2.92
N VAL A 181 -11.83 -13.60 2.85
CA VAL A 181 -13.20 -14.12 2.73
C VAL A 181 -13.43 -15.28 3.69
N ASP A 182 -14.64 -15.39 4.24
CA ASP A 182 -15.05 -16.57 4.99
C ASP A 182 -15.39 -17.76 4.06
N HIS A 183 -15.77 -18.89 4.66
CA HIS A 183 -16.15 -20.11 3.93
C HIS A 183 -17.35 -19.96 2.97
N GLU A 184 -18.18 -18.92 3.13
CA GLU A 184 -19.28 -18.60 2.22
C GLU A 184 -18.88 -17.57 1.14
N GLY A 185 -17.61 -17.14 1.15
CA GLY A 185 -17.08 -16.16 0.21
C GLY A 185 -17.44 -14.71 0.55
N LYS A 186 -17.91 -14.45 1.79
CA LYS A 186 -18.21 -13.10 2.26
C LYS A 186 -16.92 -12.44 2.78
N ARG A 187 -16.71 -11.18 2.39
CA ARG A 187 -15.52 -10.41 2.74
C ARG A 187 -15.39 -10.18 4.25
N VAL A 188 -14.16 -10.27 4.77
CA VAL A 188 -13.82 -10.05 6.19
C VAL A 188 -12.80 -8.91 6.33
N PRO A 189 -13.24 -7.63 6.26
CA PRO A 189 -12.33 -6.47 6.22
C PRO A 189 -11.45 -6.28 7.46
N SER A 190 -11.84 -6.81 8.61
CA SER A 190 -11.02 -6.76 9.84
C SER A 190 -9.69 -7.50 9.65
N ILE A 191 -9.74 -8.68 9.03
CA ILE A 191 -8.54 -9.47 8.72
C ILE A 191 -7.70 -8.78 7.65
N GLU A 192 -8.31 -8.16 6.64
CA GLU A 192 -7.57 -7.43 5.60
C GLU A 192 -6.79 -6.25 6.15
N LYS A 193 -7.35 -5.52 7.12
CA LYS A 193 -6.66 -4.38 7.76
C LYS A 193 -5.51 -4.82 8.66
N GLN A 194 -5.60 -6.02 9.22
CA GLN A 194 -4.64 -6.60 10.17
C GLN A 194 -3.91 -7.80 9.57
N TYR A 195 -3.80 -7.86 8.24
CA TYR A 195 -3.33 -9.06 7.54
C TYR A 195 -1.90 -9.44 7.93
N ARG A 196 -1.09 -8.48 8.39
CA ARG A 196 0.29 -8.72 8.86
C ARG A 196 0.32 -9.62 10.10
N ASP A 197 -0.66 -9.49 10.99
CA ASP A 197 -0.76 -10.28 12.21
C ASP A 197 -0.90 -11.77 11.89
N CYS A 198 -1.42 -12.11 10.71
CA CYS A 198 -1.55 -13.48 10.24
C CYS A 198 -0.21 -14.16 9.94
N PHE A 199 0.85 -13.40 9.63
CA PHE A 199 2.19 -13.94 9.37
C PHE A 199 3.01 -14.16 10.66
N SER A 200 2.58 -13.56 11.77
CA SER A 200 3.21 -13.75 13.09
C SER A 200 2.40 -14.70 13.99
N ALA A 201 1.25 -15.16 13.52
CA ALA A 201 0.39 -16.07 14.24
C ALA A 201 0.97 -17.50 14.31
N PRO A 202 0.65 -18.27 15.37
CA PRO A 202 1.07 -19.67 15.47
C PRO A 202 0.61 -20.53 14.28
N GLU A 203 1.43 -21.52 13.94
CA GLU A 203 1.11 -22.51 12.91
C GLU A 203 -0.25 -23.18 13.18
N GLY A 204 -1.12 -23.13 12.17
CA GLY A 204 -2.43 -23.75 12.16
C GLY A 204 -2.44 -25.08 11.42
N ARG A 205 -3.66 -25.56 11.15
CA ARG A 205 -3.90 -26.69 10.26
C ARG A 205 -4.74 -26.22 9.08
N PRO A 206 -4.59 -26.85 7.90
CA PRO A 206 -5.48 -26.57 6.79
C PRO A 206 -6.94 -26.77 7.21
N LEU A 207 -7.77 -25.78 6.92
CA LEU A 207 -9.19 -25.68 7.29
C LEU A 207 -10.11 -25.97 6.09
N PHE A 208 -9.60 -25.84 4.87
CA PHE A 208 -10.36 -26.02 3.63
C PHE A 208 -9.84 -27.20 2.80
N GLU A 209 -10.74 -27.84 2.06
CA GLU A 209 -10.38 -28.85 1.07
C GLU A 209 -9.92 -28.19 -0.25
N GLU A 210 -9.21 -28.94 -1.09
CA GLU A 210 -8.68 -28.42 -2.38
C GLU A 210 -9.78 -27.82 -3.27
N ALA A 211 -10.93 -28.48 -3.36
CA ALA A 211 -12.07 -28.00 -4.14
C ALA A 211 -12.66 -26.69 -3.58
N GLU A 212 -12.68 -26.54 -2.26
CA GLU A 212 -13.17 -25.33 -1.59
C GLU A 212 -12.21 -24.16 -1.81
N ARG A 213 -10.89 -24.41 -1.73
CA ARG A 213 -9.86 -23.40 -2.06
C ARG A 213 -10.04 -22.87 -3.48
N ALA A 214 -10.17 -23.78 -4.45
CA ALA A 214 -10.34 -23.41 -5.86
C ALA A 214 -11.62 -22.61 -6.08
N ASN A 215 -12.72 -23.00 -5.43
CA ASN A 215 -13.99 -22.28 -5.49
C ASN A 215 -13.89 -20.88 -4.87
N LEU A 216 -13.31 -20.75 -3.67
CA LEU A 216 -13.09 -19.46 -3.01
C LEU A 216 -12.20 -18.54 -3.85
N LEU A 217 -11.15 -19.09 -4.46
CA LEU A 217 -10.24 -18.33 -5.31
C LEU A 217 -10.97 -17.74 -6.53
N HIS A 218 -11.60 -18.60 -7.34
CA HIS A 218 -12.16 -18.20 -8.63
C HIS A 218 -13.51 -17.49 -8.54
N GLU A 219 -14.40 -17.92 -7.64
CA GLU A 219 -15.76 -17.36 -7.57
C GLU A 219 -15.86 -16.14 -6.66
N HIS A 220 -14.93 -15.97 -5.71
CA HIS A 220 -15.02 -14.92 -4.68
C HIS A 220 -13.81 -13.99 -4.63
N ILE A 221 -12.58 -14.53 -4.52
CA ILE A 221 -11.37 -13.72 -4.31
C ILE A 221 -10.98 -12.95 -5.58
N GLU A 222 -10.82 -13.62 -6.72
CA GLU A 222 -10.44 -12.99 -7.99
C GLU A 222 -11.43 -11.89 -8.43
N PRO A 223 -12.77 -12.10 -8.41
CA PRO A 223 -13.72 -11.04 -8.71
C PRO A 223 -13.68 -9.88 -7.71
N THR A 224 -13.37 -10.16 -6.44
CA THR A 224 -13.26 -9.13 -5.41
C THR A 224 -12.00 -8.30 -5.58
N LEU A 225 -10.87 -8.94 -5.91
CA LEU A 225 -9.63 -8.27 -6.26
C LEU A 225 -9.84 -7.34 -7.47
N GLN A 226 -10.49 -7.82 -8.54
CA GLN A 226 -10.76 -7.00 -9.72
C GLN A 226 -11.62 -5.76 -9.38
N ARG A 227 -12.66 -5.94 -8.56
CA ARG A 227 -13.49 -4.82 -8.07
C ARG A 227 -12.65 -3.85 -7.23
N GLU A 228 -11.82 -4.35 -6.32
CA GLU A 228 -10.98 -3.54 -5.44
C GLU A 228 -9.95 -2.72 -6.23
N ILE A 229 -9.30 -3.32 -7.23
CA ILE A 229 -8.35 -2.64 -8.13
C ILE A 229 -9.03 -1.46 -8.83
N GLY A 230 -10.24 -1.66 -9.36
CA GLY A 230 -11.01 -0.59 -9.99
C GLY A 230 -11.48 0.48 -9.01
N HIS A 231 -11.94 0.07 -7.82
CA HIS A 231 -12.40 0.99 -6.77
C HIS A 231 -11.27 1.88 -6.21
N ARG A 232 -10.05 1.36 -6.11
CA ARG A 232 -8.88 2.12 -5.66
C ARG A 232 -8.22 2.95 -6.76
N GLY A 233 -8.73 2.87 -8.00
CA GLY A 233 -8.11 3.52 -9.15
C GLY A 233 -6.70 2.99 -9.47
N ILE A 234 -6.36 1.77 -9.01
CA ILE A 234 -5.03 1.17 -9.26
C ILE A 234 -4.86 0.90 -10.76
N ALA A 235 -5.93 0.48 -11.44
CA ALA A 235 -5.92 0.29 -12.87
C ALA A 235 -7.26 0.70 -13.48
N ASN A 236 -7.19 1.36 -14.64
CA ASN A 236 -8.34 1.78 -15.43
C ASN A 236 -8.48 0.87 -16.66
N PRO A 237 -9.63 0.84 -17.35
CA PRO A 237 -9.81 0.02 -18.55
C PRO A 237 -8.81 0.32 -19.69
N GLU A 238 -8.21 1.51 -19.68
CA GLU A 238 -7.21 1.94 -20.66
C GLU A 238 -5.77 1.60 -20.26
N THR A 239 -5.53 1.33 -18.97
CA THR A 239 -4.21 1.00 -18.41
C THR A 239 -4.16 -0.48 -18.02
N GLY A 240 -3.13 -1.18 -18.49
CA GLY A 240 -2.95 -2.59 -18.12
C GLY A 240 -2.53 -2.74 -16.66
N TYR A 241 -2.79 -3.90 -16.07
CA TYR A 241 -2.19 -4.31 -14.80
C TYR A 241 -1.81 -5.79 -14.84
N SER A 242 -0.89 -6.19 -13.97
CA SER A 242 -0.61 -7.58 -13.65
C SER A 242 -0.87 -7.84 -12.18
N THR A 243 -1.23 -9.08 -11.86
CA THR A 243 -1.42 -9.54 -10.49
C THR A 243 -0.58 -10.78 -10.24
N GLU A 244 -0.01 -10.88 -9.05
CA GLU A 244 0.79 -12.01 -8.59
C GLU A 244 0.33 -12.34 -7.17
N LEU A 245 -0.07 -13.59 -6.92
CA LEU A 245 -0.43 -14.03 -5.58
C LEU A 245 0.85 -14.22 -4.77
N LEU A 246 0.99 -13.49 -3.66
CA LEU A 246 2.15 -13.58 -2.78
C LEU A 246 1.93 -14.52 -1.59
N ALA A 247 0.70 -14.62 -1.10
CA ALA A 247 0.40 -15.44 0.06
C ALA A 247 -1.04 -15.95 0.04
N TRP A 248 -1.21 -17.20 0.50
CA TRP A 248 -2.50 -17.79 0.82
C TRP A 248 -2.44 -18.28 2.28
N VAL A 249 -3.29 -17.72 3.14
CA VAL A 249 -3.31 -18.02 4.57
C VAL A 249 -4.71 -18.47 4.98
N GLU A 250 -4.82 -19.69 5.48
CA GLU A 250 -6.04 -20.19 6.12
C GLU A 250 -6.00 -19.86 7.61
N VAL A 251 -6.97 -19.08 8.07
CA VAL A 251 -7.00 -18.53 9.43
C VAL A 251 -8.21 -19.11 10.17
N GLY A 252 -7.95 -19.67 11.35
CA GLY A 252 -8.97 -20.20 12.26
C GLY A 252 -8.74 -19.81 13.71
#